data_AF-A0AAF1BGC8-F1
#
_entry.id   AF-A0AAF1BGC8-F1
#
_cell.length_a   1.000
_cell.length_b   1.000
_cell.length_c   1.000
_cell.angle_alpha   90.00
_cell.angle_beta   90.00
_cell.angle_gamma   90.00
#
_symmetry.space_group_name_H-M   'P 1'
#
loop_
_entity.id
_entity.type
_entity.pdbx_description
1 polymer ?
#
loop_
_entity_poly.entity_id
_entity_poly.type
_entity_poly.pdbx_seq_one_letter_code
_entity_poly.pdbx_strand_id
1 'polypeptide(L)'
;MAAHARKANEGLRLGDKTAVVVGGTRTFPSLTYNPTSEGHEPRFVVLASRVLIAEALADAGLQAGVIVHAPGGSATTFDPDDLELGAAFKNGTVSMGAIFERDRGMLDAFTLEFNARHPTIAMYHLNPGLVATRVVHNSGLTQPWKWLLGTLGACLGSDPAAVAELPVFLATVTGLPSARLLDAKLNSVKPTPWAEDGVLRTAVWENLMKLGSEVQQQQEEEAV
;
A
#
# COMPACT_ATOMS: atom_id res chain seq x y z
N MET A 1 15.68 10.26 6.17
CA MET A 1 15.74 8.77 6.18
C MET A 1 17.02 8.11 5.64
N ALA A 2 17.77 8.69 4.69
CA ALA A 2 18.80 7.96 3.91
C ALA A 2 20.09 7.47 4.65
N ALA A 3 20.38 7.89 5.89
CA ALA A 3 21.64 7.55 6.57
C ALA A 3 21.51 6.53 7.72
N HIS A 4 20.34 6.41 8.36
CA HIS A 4 20.19 5.60 9.57
C HIS A 4 19.30 4.36 9.38
N ALA A 5 18.26 4.39 8.55
CA ALA A 5 17.64 3.16 8.03
C ALA A 5 18.69 2.29 7.32
N ARG A 6 19.65 2.96 6.65
CA ARG A 6 20.85 2.34 6.09
C ARG A 6 21.68 1.61 7.16
N LYS A 7 21.86 2.22 8.34
CA LYS A 7 22.61 1.66 9.48
C LYS A 7 21.91 0.50 10.17
N ALA A 8 20.58 0.54 10.33
CA ALA A 8 19.83 -0.60 10.87
C ALA A 8 19.84 -1.82 9.91
N ASN A 9 20.00 -1.56 8.61
CA ASN A 9 20.11 -2.56 7.56
C ASN A 9 21.57 -2.84 7.14
N GLU A 10 22.58 -2.28 7.83
CA GLU A 10 24.02 -2.55 7.61
C GLU A 10 24.34 -4.00 8.00
N GLY A 11 23.93 -4.95 7.16
CA GLY A 11 24.05 -6.38 7.41
C GLY A 11 22.97 -7.20 6.71
N LEU A 12 21.83 -6.59 6.37
CA LEU A 12 20.79 -7.24 5.57
C LEU A 12 21.26 -7.28 4.10
N ARG A 13 21.94 -8.36 3.72
CA ARG A 13 22.26 -8.64 2.32
C ARG A 13 21.26 -9.64 1.78
N LEU A 14 20.31 -9.13 1.00
CA LEU A 14 19.40 -9.97 0.27
C LEU A 14 20.18 -10.68 -0.85
N GLY A 15 19.96 -11.99 -1.01
CA GLY A 15 20.64 -12.76 -2.06
C GLY A 15 20.15 -12.39 -3.47
N ASP A 16 20.83 -12.91 -4.50
CA ASP A 16 20.67 -12.58 -5.93
C ASP A 16 19.25 -12.71 -6.50
N LYS A 17 18.28 -13.24 -5.73
CA LYS A 17 16.88 -13.42 -6.13
C LYS A 17 15.95 -13.12 -4.96
N THR A 18 15.86 -11.85 -4.59
CA THR A 18 14.96 -11.44 -3.50
C THR A 18 13.82 -10.60 -4.02
N ALA A 19 12.61 -11.02 -3.65
CA ALA A 19 11.40 -10.29 -3.94
C ALA A 19 10.53 -10.18 -2.69
N VAL A 20 9.76 -9.10 -2.62
CA VAL A 20 8.84 -8.85 -1.51
C VAL A 20 7.41 -8.83 -2.02
N VAL A 21 6.54 -9.60 -1.38
CA VAL A 21 5.10 -9.51 -1.59
C VAL A 21 4.50 -8.84 -0.37
N VAL A 22 3.92 -7.66 -0.58
CA VAL A 22 3.32 -6.87 0.48
C VAL A 22 1.80 -6.88 0.29
N GLY A 23 1.12 -7.69 1.10
CA GLY A 23 -0.33 -7.80 1.06
C GLY A 23 -1.04 -6.52 1.52
N GLY A 24 -2.13 -6.14 0.86
CA GLY A 24 -2.96 -4.97 1.16
C GLY A 24 -3.58 -4.94 2.57
N THR A 25 -4.28 -3.86 2.90
CA THR A 25 -4.81 -3.57 4.25
C THR A 25 -5.53 -4.78 4.86
N ARG A 26 -5.14 -5.19 6.08
CA ARG A 26 -5.73 -6.35 6.78
C ARG A 26 -7.16 -6.12 7.29
N THR A 27 -7.65 -4.89 7.16
CA THR A 27 -8.93 -4.43 7.72
C THR A 27 -9.81 -3.87 6.61
N PHE A 28 -11.13 -3.99 6.79
CA PHE A 28 -12.09 -3.22 6.00
C PHE A 28 -12.13 -1.77 6.54
N PRO A 29 -12.35 -0.73 5.70
CA PRO A 29 -12.43 0.65 6.17
C PRO A 29 -13.40 0.84 7.34
N SER A 30 -12.95 1.61 8.34
CA SER A 30 -13.79 2.11 9.44
C SER A 30 -14.13 3.57 9.15
N LEU A 31 -15.38 3.96 9.40
CA LEU A 31 -15.80 5.37 9.35
C LEU A 31 -15.56 6.09 10.68
N THR A 32 -15.28 5.34 11.74
CA THR A 32 -14.93 5.90 13.05
C THR A 32 -13.44 6.21 13.10
N TYR A 33 -13.10 7.44 13.51
CA TYR A 33 -11.73 7.85 13.74
C TYR A 33 -11.25 7.35 15.11
N ASN A 34 -10.43 6.29 15.08
CA ASN A 34 -9.76 5.73 16.24
C ASN A 34 -8.24 5.76 15.96
N PRO A 35 -7.56 6.89 16.18
CA PRO A 35 -6.14 7.02 15.87
C PRO A 35 -5.29 6.07 16.74
N THR A 36 -4.08 5.79 16.27
CA THR A 36 -3.04 5.12 17.09
C THR A 36 -2.62 6.01 18.26
N SER A 37 -1.79 5.48 19.17
CA SER A 37 -1.20 6.26 20.28
C SER A 37 -0.47 7.50 19.81
N GLU A 38 0.09 7.45 18.60
CA GLU A 38 0.85 8.52 17.94
C GLU A 38 -0.05 9.50 17.17
N GLY A 39 -1.38 9.30 17.17
CA GLY A 39 -2.34 10.20 16.53
C GLY A 39 -2.63 9.91 15.06
N HIS A 40 -2.11 8.82 14.50
CA HIS A 40 -2.26 8.48 13.08
C HIS A 40 -3.47 7.60 12.80
N GLU A 41 -4.05 7.73 11.61
CA GLU A 41 -5.12 6.85 11.10
C GLU A 41 -4.56 5.42 10.91
N PRO A 42 -5.09 4.40 11.61
CA PRO A 42 -4.44 3.08 11.66
C PRO A 42 -4.28 2.40 10.30
N ARG A 43 -5.23 2.58 9.37
CA ARG A 43 -5.16 2.00 8.03
C ARG A 43 -4.08 2.68 7.20
N PHE A 44 -3.96 4.01 7.30
CA PHE A 44 -2.86 4.77 6.71
C PHE A 44 -1.51 4.30 7.25
N VAL A 45 -1.33 4.11 8.56
CA VAL A 45 -0.06 3.58 9.12
C VAL A 45 0.29 2.22 8.50
N VAL A 46 -0.70 1.34 8.36
CA VAL A 46 -0.52 0.03 7.72
C VAL A 46 -0.22 0.16 6.22
N LEU A 47 -0.65 1.23 5.54
CA LEU A 47 -0.27 1.53 4.15
C LEU A 47 1.15 2.10 4.07
N ALA A 48 1.47 3.10 4.90
CA ALA A 48 2.78 3.74 4.96
C ALA A 48 3.89 2.75 5.32
N SER A 49 3.67 1.86 6.29
CA SER A 49 4.67 0.84 6.67
C SER A 49 5.10 -0.04 5.50
N ARG A 50 4.19 -0.34 4.55
CA ARG A 50 4.50 -1.15 3.36
C ARG A 50 5.43 -0.44 2.40
N VAL A 51 5.17 0.84 2.20
CA VAL A 51 6.00 1.74 1.40
C VAL A 51 7.39 1.83 2.01
N LEU A 52 7.46 2.06 3.32
CA LEU A 52 8.71 2.17 4.07
C LEU A 52 9.51 0.87 4.05
N ILE A 53 8.85 -0.28 4.20
CA ILE A 53 9.51 -1.60 4.08
C ILE A 53 10.06 -1.80 2.67
N ALA A 54 9.28 -1.48 1.63
CA ALA A 54 9.75 -1.62 0.25
C ALA A 54 10.98 -0.76 -0.03
N GLU A 55 11.00 0.48 0.47
CA GLU A 55 12.15 1.38 0.36
C GLU A 55 13.37 0.86 1.12
N ALA A 56 13.19 0.41 2.36
CA ALA A 56 14.27 -0.17 3.16
C ALA A 56 14.88 -1.42 2.48
N LEU A 57 14.05 -2.23 1.81
CA LEU A 57 14.51 -3.40 1.07
C LEU A 57 15.19 -3.05 -0.25
N ALA A 58 14.85 -1.91 -0.88
CA ALA A 58 15.51 -1.44 -2.09
C ALA A 58 17.03 -1.30 -1.85
N ASP A 59 17.41 -0.63 -0.76
CA ASP A 59 18.80 -0.47 -0.33
C ASP A 59 19.49 -1.80 0.01
N ALA A 60 18.73 -2.81 0.42
CA ALA A 60 19.22 -4.13 0.79
C ALA A 60 19.37 -5.11 -0.39
N GLY A 61 19.04 -4.69 -1.63
CA GLY A 61 19.20 -5.48 -2.85
C GLY A 61 17.92 -6.11 -3.39
N LEU A 62 16.75 -5.55 -3.09
CA LEU A 62 15.48 -5.99 -3.66
C LEU A 62 15.52 -6.00 -5.20
N GLN A 63 15.02 -7.07 -5.82
CA GLN A 63 14.94 -7.18 -7.28
C GLN A 63 13.53 -6.90 -7.81
N ALA A 64 12.51 -7.34 -7.06
CA ALA A 64 11.11 -7.11 -7.41
C ALA A 64 10.23 -6.95 -6.17
N GLY A 65 9.16 -6.17 -6.28
CA GLY A 65 8.17 -6.00 -5.23
C GLY A 65 6.76 -6.06 -5.80
N VAL A 66 5.83 -6.61 -5.04
CA VAL A 66 4.41 -6.65 -5.41
C VAL A 66 3.57 -6.16 -4.24
N ILE A 67 2.86 -5.06 -4.45
CA ILE A 67 1.81 -4.56 -3.57
C ILE A 67 0.49 -5.15 -4.05
N VAL A 68 -0.16 -5.94 -3.18
CA VAL A 68 -1.45 -6.56 -3.50
C VAL A 68 -2.58 -5.66 -3.00
N HIS A 69 -3.09 -4.80 -3.88
CA HIS A 69 -4.23 -3.92 -3.64
C HIS A 69 -4.81 -3.46 -4.99
N ALA A 70 -5.99 -2.84 -4.99
CA ALA A 70 -6.59 -2.32 -6.22
C ALA A 70 -5.81 -1.09 -6.75
N PRO A 71 -5.22 -1.12 -7.96
CA PRO A 71 -4.74 0.08 -8.63
C PRO A 71 -5.89 0.79 -9.35
N GLY A 72 -5.61 2.03 -9.75
CA GLY A 72 -6.57 2.88 -10.43
C GLY A 72 -7.60 3.47 -9.49
N GLY A 73 -8.49 4.28 -10.03
CA GLY A 73 -9.47 5.00 -9.23
C GLY A 73 -10.20 6.02 -10.11
N SER A 74 -11.11 6.74 -9.49
CA SER A 74 -11.83 7.85 -10.12
C SER A 74 -11.50 9.20 -9.49
N ALA A 75 -10.75 9.24 -8.38
CA ALA A 75 -10.36 10.50 -7.75
C ALA A 75 -9.50 11.35 -8.69
N THR A 76 -9.99 12.55 -8.99
CA THR A 76 -9.31 13.55 -9.82
C THR A 76 -8.58 14.62 -9.01
N THR A 77 -8.80 14.64 -7.70
CA THR A 77 -8.19 15.60 -6.77
C THR A 77 -7.57 14.86 -5.61
N PHE A 78 -6.53 15.45 -5.03
CA PHE A 78 -5.80 14.92 -3.89
C PHE A 78 -5.18 16.06 -3.11
N ASP A 79 -5.26 15.98 -1.79
CA ASP A 79 -4.60 16.91 -0.88
C ASP A 79 -3.34 16.23 -0.33
N PRO A 80 -2.13 16.65 -0.76
CA PRO A 80 -0.89 16.06 -0.27
C PRO A 80 -0.64 16.35 1.21
N ASP A 81 -1.30 17.36 1.79
CA ASP A 81 -1.15 17.73 3.20
C ASP A 81 -2.11 16.95 4.13
N ASP A 82 -3.11 16.25 3.58
CA ASP A 82 -4.05 15.38 4.34
C ASP A 82 -4.09 13.94 3.80
N LEU A 83 -2.93 13.28 3.80
CA LEU A 83 -2.80 11.88 3.36
C LEU A 83 -3.70 10.91 4.15
N GLU A 84 -3.98 11.25 5.41
CA GLU A 84 -4.70 10.39 6.34
C GLU A 84 -6.23 10.55 6.26
N LEU A 85 -6.71 11.54 5.49
CA LEU A 85 -8.09 12.03 5.54
C LEU A 85 -8.47 12.52 6.95
N GLY A 86 -7.50 12.99 7.73
CA GLY A 86 -7.65 13.39 9.13
C GLY A 86 -8.67 14.50 9.30
N ALA A 87 -8.73 15.47 8.37
CA ALA A 87 -9.75 16.52 8.41
C ALA A 87 -11.16 15.93 8.18
N ALA A 88 -11.30 15.03 7.21
CA ALA A 88 -12.58 14.38 6.92
C ALA A 88 -13.05 13.46 8.06
N PHE A 89 -12.13 12.75 8.71
CA PHE A 89 -12.40 11.96 9.91
C PHE A 89 -12.87 12.84 11.08
N LYS A 90 -12.14 13.91 11.40
CA LYS A 90 -12.47 14.83 12.50
C LYS A 90 -13.81 15.53 12.30
N ASN A 91 -14.14 15.87 11.05
CA ASN A 91 -15.40 16.55 10.71
C ASN A 91 -16.57 15.57 10.48
N GLY A 92 -16.36 14.26 10.58
CA GLY A 92 -17.39 13.24 10.35
C GLY A 92 -17.88 13.18 8.90
N THR A 93 -17.09 13.66 7.93
CA THR A 93 -17.44 13.70 6.50
C THR A 93 -16.75 12.59 5.69
N VAL A 94 -15.90 11.77 6.32
CA VAL A 94 -15.24 10.65 5.68
C VAL A 94 -16.26 9.63 5.15
N SER A 95 -16.00 9.10 3.96
CA SER A 95 -16.77 8.00 3.37
C SER A 95 -15.86 6.80 3.06
N MET A 96 -16.45 5.61 2.96
CA MET A 96 -15.69 4.41 2.57
C MET A 96 -15.08 4.59 1.17
N GLY A 97 -15.81 5.25 0.27
CA GLY A 97 -15.31 5.57 -1.07
C GLY A 97 -14.06 6.44 -1.01
N ALA A 98 -14.05 7.50 -0.20
CA ALA A 98 -12.88 8.36 -0.02
C ALA A 98 -11.67 7.57 0.53
N ILE A 99 -11.88 6.69 1.50
CA ILE A 99 -10.82 5.84 2.06
C ILE A 99 -10.24 4.91 0.99
N PHE A 100 -11.10 4.25 0.21
CA PHE A 100 -10.64 3.39 -0.88
C PHE A 100 -9.88 4.18 -1.93
N GLU A 101 -10.42 5.29 -2.43
CA GLU A 101 -9.75 6.12 -3.44
C GLU A 101 -8.41 6.68 -2.96
N ARG A 102 -8.32 7.08 -1.69
CA ARG A 102 -7.06 7.48 -1.04
C ARG A 102 -6.04 6.36 -1.06
N ASP A 103 -6.41 5.15 -0.61
CA ASP A 103 -5.48 4.02 -0.59
C ASP A 103 -5.00 3.63 -2.00
N ARG A 104 -5.93 3.54 -2.96
CA ARG A 104 -5.61 3.15 -4.35
C ARG A 104 -4.65 4.15 -4.99
N GLY A 105 -5.01 5.43 -4.95
CA GLY A 105 -4.20 6.48 -5.55
C GLY A 105 -2.84 6.64 -4.87
N MET A 106 -2.77 6.52 -3.54
CA MET A 106 -1.49 6.55 -2.83
C MET A 106 -0.56 5.40 -3.23
N LEU A 107 -1.09 4.19 -3.36
CA LEU A 107 -0.29 3.03 -3.78
C LEU A 107 0.08 3.09 -5.27
N ASP A 108 -0.77 3.66 -6.12
CA ASP A 108 -0.42 3.99 -7.51
C ASP A 108 0.74 4.99 -7.56
N ALA A 109 0.60 6.10 -6.84
CA ALA A 109 1.60 7.16 -6.75
C ALA A 109 2.94 6.62 -6.26
N PHE A 110 2.93 5.86 -5.16
CA PHE A 110 4.12 5.20 -4.64
C PHE A 110 4.73 4.24 -5.66
N THR A 111 3.94 3.34 -6.26
CA THR A 111 4.47 2.33 -7.19
C THR A 111 5.16 3.00 -8.37
N LEU A 112 4.54 4.02 -8.95
CA LEU A 112 5.12 4.76 -10.08
C LEU A 112 6.39 5.51 -9.69
N GLU A 113 6.38 6.21 -8.56
CA GLU A 113 7.53 6.97 -8.06
C GLU A 113 8.69 6.04 -7.65
N PHE A 114 8.39 4.90 -7.04
CA PHE A 114 9.37 3.88 -6.67
C PHE A 114 10.11 3.36 -7.90
N ASN A 115 9.39 2.99 -8.97
CA ASN A 115 10.03 2.51 -10.19
C ASN A 115 10.84 3.62 -10.90
N ALA A 116 10.45 4.90 -10.76
CA ALA A 116 11.22 6.01 -11.29
C ALA A 116 12.54 6.22 -10.54
N ARG A 117 12.53 6.05 -9.20
CA ARG A 117 13.72 6.20 -8.34
C ARG A 117 14.63 4.98 -8.35
N HIS A 118 14.06 3.79 -8.50
CA HIS A 118 14.76 2.51 -8.49
C HIS A 118 14.57 1.77 -9.83
N PRO A 119 15.13 2.27 -10.94
CA PRO A 119 14.84 1.77 -12.29
C PRO A 119 15.26 0.32 -12.54
N THR A 120 16.12 -0.24 -11.68
CA THR A 120 16.55 -1.64 -11.73
C THR A 120 15.62 -2.59 -10.96
N ILE A 121 14.70 -2.06 -10.15
CA ILE A 121 13.79 -2.83 -9.31
C ILE A 121 12.40 -2.79 -9.93
N ALA A 122 11.75 -3.95 -10.04
CA ALA A 122 10.41 -4.04 -10.60
C ALA A 122 9.35 -4.02 -9.49
N MET A 123 8.72 -2.87 -9.25
CA MET A 123 7.60 -2.75 -8.29
C MET A 123 6.25 -2.80 -9.00
N TYR A 124 5.34 -3.65 -8.53
CA TYR A 124 3.99 -3.84 -9.08
C TYR A 124 2.91 -3.48 -8.07
N HIS A 125 1.82 -2.91 -8.56
CA HIS A 125 0.55 -2.78 -7.85
C HIS A 125 -0.47 -3.70 -8.52
N LEU A 126 -0.81 -4.80 -7.87
CA LEU A 126 -1.62 -5.87 -8.42
C LEU A 126 -2.98 -5.96 -7.71
N ASN A 127 -4.05 -5.91 -8.50
CA ASN A 127 -5.38 -6.30 -8.06
C ASN A 127 -5.69 -7.74 -8.48
N PRO A 128 -5.67 -8.72 -7.56
CA PRO A 128 -6.07 -10.10 -7.86
C PRO A 128 -7.60 -10.25 -8.04
N GLY A 129 -8.35 -9.15 -7.97
CA GLY A 129 -9.81 -9.14 -8.00
C GLY A 129 -10.41 -9.28 -6.60
N LEU A 130 -11.70 -9.60 -6.54
CA LEU A 130 -12.36 -9.91 -5.28
C LEU A 130 -11.89 -11.30 -4.81
N VAL A 131 -11.32 -11.39 -3.61
CA VAL A 131 -10.81 -12.64 -3.05
C VAL A 131 -11.60 -13.01 -1.80
N ALA A 132 -12.05 -14.25 -1.71
CA ALA A 132 -12.86 -14.79 -0.61
C ALA A 132 -12.03 -15.00 0.67
N THR A 133 -11.48 -13.91 1.22
CA THR A 133 -10.67 -13.93 2.44
C THR A 133 -11.50 -13.68 3.68
N ARG A 134 -10.88 -13.89 4.85
CA ARG A 134 -11.46 -13.53 6.15
C ARG A 134 -11.35 -12.04 6.50
N VAL A 135 -10.98 -11.16 5.55
CA VAL A 135 -10.76 -9.72 5.81
C VAL A 135 -11.99 -9.05 6.43
N VAL A 136 -13.20 -9.39 5.95
CA VAL A 136 -14.46 -8.88 6.49
C VAL A 136 -14.69 -9.39 7.91
N HIS A 137 -14.43 -10.67 8.18
CA HIS A 137 -14.59 -11.27 9.51
C HIS A 137 -13.60 -10.71 10.53
N ASN A 138 -12.39 -10.37 10.07
CA ASN A 138 -11.32 -9.78 10.89
C ASN A 138 -11.41 -8.24 10.97
N SER A 139 -12.45 -7.64 10.39
CA SER A 139 -12.68 -6.20 10.44
C SER A 139 -13.40 -5.78 11.73
N GLY A 140 -13.35 -4.47 12.02
CA GLY A 140 -14.16 -3.83 13.06
C GLY A 140 -15.64 -3.67 12.70
N LEU A 141 -16.11 -4.19 11.55
CA LEU A 141 -17.51 -4.08 11.14
C LEU A 141 -18.45 -4.76 12.14
N THR A 142 -19.64 -4.20 12.32
CA THR A 142 -20.71 -4.80 13.12
C THR A 142 -21.50 -5.84 12.31
N GLN A 143 -22.26 -6.69 13.00
CA GLN A 143 -23.35 -7.43 12.35
C GLN A 143 -24.49 -6.44 12.06
N PRO A 144 -25.13 -6.45 10.87
CA PRO A 144 -25.16 -7.51 9.85
C PRO A 144 -24.16 -7.36 8.69
N TRP A 145 -23.36 -6.30 8.65
CA TRP A 145 -22.45 -6.01 7.52
C TRP A 145 -21.41 -7.11 7.31
N LYS A 146 -20.91 -7.71 8.40
CA LYS A 146 -20.00 -8.86 8.32
C LYS A 146 -20.62 -10.04 7.58
N TRP A 147 -21.90 -10.34 7.83
CA TRP A 147 -22.60 -11.42 7.13
C TRP A 147 -22.80 -11.07 5.66
N LEU A 148 -23.35 -9.90 5.36
CA LEU A 148 -23.60 -9.49 3.97
C LEU A 148 -22.31 -9.50 3.14
N LEU A 149 -21.26 -8.81 3.59
CA LEU A 149 -20.01 -8.70 2.85
C LEU A 149 -19.22 -10.03 2.86
N GLY A 150 -19.34 -10.82 3.93
CA GLY A 150 -18.76 -12.16 4.01
C GLY A 150 -19.40 -13.12 3.00
N THR A 151 -20.74 -13.12 2.90
CA THR A 151 -21.49 -13.90 1.92
C THR A 151 -21.18 -13.45 0.50
N LEU A 152 -21.17 -12.14 0.23
CA LEU A 152 -20.77 -11.62 -1.10
C LEU A 152 -19.36 -12.04 -1.45
N GLY A 153 -18.42 -11.97 -0.51
CA GLY A 153 -17.04 -12.45 -0.70
C GLY A 153 -16.98 -13.95 -0.99
N ALA A 154 -17.76 -14.77 -0.31
CA ALA A 154 -17.81 -16.22 -0.53
C ALA A 154 -18.49 -16.62 -1.86
N CYS A 155 -19.48 -15.85 -2.32
CA CYS A 155 -20.23 -16.14 -3.55
C CYS A 155 -19.54 -15.60 -4.81
N LEU A 156 -18.90 -14.43 -4.72
CA LEU A 156 -18.36 -13.71 -5.88
C LEU A 156 -16.82 -13.68 -5.91
N GLY A 157 -16.18 -13.96 -4.79
CA GLY A 157 -14.72 -13.90 -4.67
C GLY A 157 -14.04 -15.17 -5.17
N SER A 158 -12.85 -15.00 -5.73
CA SER A 158 -11.96 -16.11 -6.05
C SER A 158 -11.39 -16.74 -4.78
N ASP A 159 -11.10 -18.03 -4.83
CA ASP A 159 -10.35 -18.73 -3.78
C ASP A 159 -8.97 -18.05 -3.60
N PRO A 160 -8.56 -17.69 -2.37
CA PRO A 160 -7.21 -17.19 -2.10
C PRO A 160 -6.09 -18.03 -2.73
N ALA A 161 -6.22 -19.36 -2.75
CA ALA A 161 -5.22 -20.25 -3.35
C ALA A 161 -5.12 -20.06 -4.86
N ALA A 162 -6.23 -19.76 -5.55
CA ALA A 162 -6.28 -19.58 -7.00
C ALA A 162 -5.62 -18.27 -7.47
N VAL A 163 -5.47 -17.28 -6.57
CA VAL A 163 -4.89 -15.98 -6.91
C VAL A 163 -3.53 -15.71 -6.25
N ALA A 164 -3.11 -16.59 -5.32
CA ALA A 164 -1.84 -16.47 -4.61
C ALA A 164 -0.61 -16.61 -5.53
N GLU A 165 -0.77 -17.29 -6.67
CA GLU A 165 0.30 -17.45 -7.66
C GLU A 165 0.67 -16.14 -8.36
N LEU A 166 -0.28 -15.22 -8.53
CA LEU A 166 -0.06 -13.98 -9.28
C LEU A 166 1.07 -13.10 -8.70
N PRO A 167 1.07 -12.74 -7.39
CA PRO A 167 2.17 -11.95 -6.84
C PRO A 167 3.49 -12.73 -6.83
N VAL A 168 3.46 -14.06 -6.68
CA VAL A 168 4.69 -14.88 -6.73
C VAL A 168 5.28 -14.90 -8.15
N PHE A 169 4.42 -15.02 -9.16
CA PHE A 169 4.81 -14.96 -10.57
C PHE A 169 5.46 -13.61 -10.90
N LEU A 170 4.82 -12.49 -10.55
CA LEU A 170 5.36 -11.15 -10.78
C LEU A 170 6.67 -10.90 -10.02
N ALA A 171 6.81 -11.47 -8.83
CA ALA A 171 8.02 -11.38 -8.02
C ALA A 171 9.21 -12.17 -8.60
N THR A 172 8.98 -13.14 -9.49
CA THR A 172 10.02 -14.09 -9.94
C THR A 172 10.31 -14.05 -11.44
N VAL A 173 9.41 -13.52 -12.26
CA VAL A 173 9.60 -13.52 -13.72
C VAL A 173 10.62 -12.46 -14.15
N THR A 174 11.51 -12.84 -15.07
CA THR A 174 12.51 -11.95 -15.69
C THR A 174 11.96 -11.34 -16.98
N GLY A 175 12.21 -10.06 -17.25
CA GLY A 175 11.77 -9.39 -18.48
C GLY A 175 10.30 -8.98 -18.47
N LEU A 176 9.84 -8.51 -17.31
CA LEU A 176 8.45 -8.21 -16.97
C LEU A 176 7.74 -7.20 -17.91
N PRO A 177 6.39 -7.15 -17.87
CA PRO A 177 5.63 -6.09 -18.54
C PRO A 177 6.10 -4.70 -18.11
N SER A 178 6.11 -3.77 -19.07
CA SER A 178 6.38 -2.35 -18.83
C SER A 178 5.32 -1.71 -17.91
N ALA A 179 4.11 -2.27 -17.89
CA ALA A 179 3.03 -1.85 -17.01
C ALA A 179 3.30 -2.27 -15.56
N ARG A 180 3.13 -1.31 -14.63
CA ARG A 180 3.37 -1.51 -13.18
C ARG A 180 2.09 -1.62 -12.36
N LEU A 181 0.95 -1.26 -12.95
CA LEU A 181 -0.37 -1.33 -12.34
C LEU A 181 -1.18 -2.39 -13.09
N LEU A 182 -1.61 -3.46 -12.42
CA LEU A 182 -2.10 -4.67 -13.05
C LEU A 182 -3.41 -5.17 -12.45
N ASP A 183 -4.29 -5.71 -13.29
CA ASP A 183 -5.48 -6.45 -12.87
C ASP A 183 -5.19 -7.96 -12.69
N ALA A 184 -6.22 -8.74 -12.34
CA ALA A 184 -6.11 -10.17 -12.07
C ALA A 184 -5.71 -11.00 -13.31
N LYS A 185 -5.86 -10.42 -14.50
CA LYS A 185 -5.47 -11.01 -15.79
C LYS A 185 -4.13 -10.44 -16.28
N LEU A 186 -3.43 -9.69 -15.44
CA LEU A 186 -2.19 -8.99 -15.75
C LEU A 186 -2.32 -7.95 -16.88
N ASN A 187 -3.53 -7.43 -17.11
CA ASN A 187 -3.70 -6.28 -18.00
C ASN A 187 -3.27 -5.00 -17.28
N SER A 188 -2.73 -4.06 -18.05
CA SER A 188 -2.40 -2.73 -17.57
C SER A 188 -3.65 -1.98 -17.09
N VAL A 189 -3.57 -1.39 -15.90
CA VAL A 189 -4.59 -0.52 -15.32
C VAL A 189 -4.07 0.91 -15.34
N LYS A 190 -4.92 1.87 -15.72
CA LYS A 190 -4.56 3.28 -15.63
C LYS A 190 -4.42 3.70 -14.16
N PRO A 191 -3.44 4.55 -13.82
CA PRO A 191 -3.36 5.11 -12.48
C PRO A 191 -4.63 5.87 -12.12
N THR A 192 -4.84 6.04 -10.82
CA THR A 192 -5.80 7.02 -10.31
C THR A 192 -5.49 8.39 -10.94
N PRO A 193 -6.48 9.15 -11.46
CA PRO A 193 -6.20 10.33 -12.28
C PRO A 193 -5.24 11.36 -11.64
N TRP A 194 -5.37 11.65 -10.34
CA TRP A 194 -4.45 12.56 -9.66
C TRP A 194 -3.02 12.01 -9.56
N ALA A 195 -2.84 10.68 -9.51
CA ALA A 195 -1.54 10.03 -9.40
C ALA A 195 -0.75 10.05 -10.73
N GLU A 196 -1.36 10.49 -11.84
CA GLU A 196 -0.63 10.76 -13.09
C GLU A 196 0.28 11.99 -12.98
N ASP A 197 0.02 12.91 -12.05
CA ASP A 197 0.84 14.09 -11.78
C ASP A 197 2.11 13.74 -11.00
N GLY A 198 3.28 13.94 -11.63
CA GLY A 198 4.58 13.68 -11.01
C GLY A 198 4.90 14.55 -9.80
N VAL A 199 4.36 15.77 -9.72
CA VAL A 199 4.54 16.65 -8.56
C VAL A 199 3.80 16.08 -7.36
N LEU A 200 2.55 15.67 -7.55
CA LEU A 200 1.76 15.04 -6.47
C LEU A 200 2.37 13.71 -6.03
N ARG A 201 2.87 12.88 -6.95
CA ARG A 201 3.57 11.65 -6.59
C ARG A 201 4.82 11.90 -5.75
N THR A 202 5.61 12.90 -6.13
CA THR A 202 6.81 13.31 -5.38
C THR A 202 6.42 13.77 -3.98
N ALA A 203 5.37 14.57 -3.84
CA ALA A 203 4.88 15.03 -2.53
C ALA A 203 4.43 13.87 -1.63
N VAL A 204 3.68 12.90 -2.18
CA VAL A 204 3.29 11.68 -1.45
C VAL A 204 4.52 10.93 -0.96
N TRP A 205 5.51 10.74 -1.84
CA TRP A 205 6.76 10.08 -1.48
C TRP A 205 7.47 10.80 -0.34
N GLU A 206 7.68 12.12 -0.46
CA GLU A 206 8.38 12.92 0.53
C GLU A 206 7.67 12.90 1.89
N ASN A 207 6.34 13.00 1.91
CA ASN A 207 5.57 12.93 3.15
C ASN A 207 5.64 11.54 3.81
N LEU A 208 5.58 10.46 3.03
CA LEU A 208 5.80 9.11 3.56
C LEU A 208 7.24 8.94 4.10
N MET A 209 8.23 9.52 3.42
CA MET A 209 9.61 9.47 3.86
C MET A 209 9.88 10.33 5.11
N LYS A 210 9.13 11.41 5.28
CA LYS A 210 9.18 12.22 6.49
C LYS A 210 8.61 11.42 7.67
N LEU A 211 7.42 10.83 7.52
CA LEU A 211 6.78 10.01 8.54
C LEU A 211 7.69 8.89 9.06
N GLY A 212 8.31 8.12 8.16
CA GLY A 212 9.23 7.05 8.58
C GLY A 212 10.46 7.57 9.33
N SER A 213 10.92 8.79 9.04
CA SER A 213 12.05 9.41 9.77
C SER A 213 11.63 9.84 11.18
N GLU A 214 10.42 10.38 11.34
CA GLU A 214 9.89 10.86 12.62
C GLU A 214 9.64 9.70 13.60
N VAL A 215 9.03 8.60 13.13
CA VAL A 215 8.81 7.39 13.95
C VAL A 215 10.13 6.81 14.47
N GLN A 216 11.17 6.81 13.65
CA GLN A 216 12.48 6.31 14.07
C GLN A 216 13.11 7.19 15.16
N GLN A 217 13.00 8.51 15.06
CA GLN A 217 13.54 9.44 16.07
C GLN A 217 12.87 9.25 17.43
N GLN A 218 11.54 9.07 17.46
CA GLN A 218 10.80 8.83 18.69
C GLN A 218 11.23 7.53 19.39
N GLN A 219 11.47 6.46 18.63
CA GLN A 219 11.95 5.19 19.18
C GLN A 219 13.36 5.30 19.78
N GLU A 220 14.21 6.15 19.21
CA GLU A 220 15.57 6.40 19.73
C GLU A 220 15.52 7.22 21.03
N GLU A 221 14.62 8.20 21.14
CA GLU A 221 14.43 8.99 22.37
C GLU A 221 13.89 8.15 23.53
N GLU A 222 12.99 7.20 23.26
CA GLU A 222 12.44 6.29 24.29
C GLU A 222 13.43 5.21 24.77
N ALA A 223 14.49 4.94 23.99
CA ALA A 223 15.50 3.93 24.30
C ALA A 223 16.66 4.44 25.17
N VAL A 224 16.71 5.74 25.46
CA VAL A 224 17.73 6.43 26.28
C VAL A 224 17.23 6.65 27.70
#